data_AF-A0A355UE46-F1
#
_entry.id   AF-A0A355UE46-F1
#
_cell.length_a   1.000
_cell.length_b   1.000
_cell.length_c   1.000
_cell.angle_alpha   90.00
_cell.angle_beta   90.00
_cell.angle_gamma   90.00
#
_symmetry.space_group_name_H-M   'P 1'
#
loop_
_entity.id
_entity.type
_entity.pdbx_description
1 polymer ?
#
loop_
_entity_poly.entity_id
_entity_poly.type
_entity_poly.pdbx_seq_one_letter_code
_entity_poly.pdbx_strand_id
1 'polypeptide(L)'
;MPYVSEGGIKYSNHQVMSPLNNISSTCQTCHRDSEDKLRNYVYEYQDKANEIRERLEKELAKTHIMAKMAWDNGASEKEMADVLKLIRQAQWRWDYVVASHGSTFHAPVEAQRILAHSLDKTMQAQIQVQRILFNHGVKDIYLPDITTKAKAQKYIGLDMAKENSNKENWIKNTLPKWLEDAKKTGKLSKE
;
A
#
# COMPACT_ATOMS: atom_id res chain seq x y z
N MET A 1 1.46 19.56 13.47
CA MET A 1 1.64 20.06 14.84
C MET A 1 1.29 21.55 14.87
N PRO A 2 0.00 21.90 14.84
CA PRO A 2 -0.41 23.30 14.90
C PRO A 2 0.00 23.95 16.22
N TYR A 3 0.15 25.27 16.23
CA TYR A 3 0.34 26.00 17.47
C TYR A 3 -0.95 26.06 18.28
N VAL A 4 -0.82 25.96 19.59
CA VAL A 4 -1.89 26.18 20.56
C VAL A 4 -1.48 27.35 21.46
N SER A 5 -2.45 28.22 21.76
CA SER A 5 -2.28 29.33 22.67
C SER A 5 -3.20 29.14 23.87
N GLU A 6 -2.61 28.99 25.06
CA GLU A 6 -3.32 28.90 26.33
C GLU A 6 -2.79 30.01 27.25
N GLY A 7 -3.65 30.97 27.57
CA GLY A 7 -3.23 32.20 28.24
C GLY A 7 -2.18 32.96 27.42
N GLY A 8 -1.06 33.30 28.04
CA GLY A 8 0.06 34.00 27.40
C GLY A 8 1.12 33.10 26.74
N ILE A 9 0.93 31.78 26.76
CA ILE A 9 1.94 30.81 26.30
C ILE A 9 1.51 30.21 24.97
N LYS A 10 2.45 30.16 24.03
CA LYS A 10 2.30 29.50 22.74
C LYS A 10 3.21 28.27 22.68
N TYR A 11 2.66 27.12 22.33
CA TYR A 11 3.42 25.87 22.18
C TYR A 11 2.89 25.06 21.00
N SER A 12 3.68 24.09 20.53
CA SER A 12 3.28 23.18 19.46
C SER A 12 2.45 22.03 20.03
N ASN A 13 1.32 21.70 19.41
CA ASN A 13 0.60 20.47 19.74
C ASN A 13 1.42 19.26 19.27
N HIS A 14 1.91 18.46 20.23
CA HIS A 14 2.73 17.27 19.99
C HIS A 14 1.92 15.98 19.77
N GLN A 15 0.59 16.04 19.85
CA GLN A 15 -0.27 14.93 19.44
C GLN A 15 -0.32 14.86 17.91
N VAL A 16 0.62 14.12 17.32
CA VAL A 16 0.70 13.93 15.86
C VAL A 16 -0.45 13.03 15.41
N MET A 17 -1.37 13.61 14.64
CA MET A 17 -2.55 12.93 14.11
C MET A 17 -2.98 13.57 12.77
N SER A 18 -4.09 13.09 12.21
CA SER A 18 -4.70 13.71 11.03
C SER A 18 -5.00 15.20 11.25
N PRO A 19 -4.52 16.11 10.40
CA PRO A 19 -4.89 17.54 10.46
C PRO A 19 -6.41 17.77 10.33
N LEU A 20 -7.12 16.85 9.67
CA LEU A 20 -8.58 16.92 9.53
C LEU A 20 -9.35 16.79 10.87
N ASN A 21 -8.69 16.32 11.93
CA ASN A 21 -9.27 16.28 13.27
C ASN A 21 -9.32 17.67 13.94
N ASN A 22 -8.59 18.65 13.40
CA ASN A 22 -8.54 19.99 13.94
C ASN A 22 -8.31 21.02 12.82
N ILE A 23 -9.30 21.15 11.92
CA ILE A 23 -9.22 21.96 10.70
C ILE A 23 -9.07 23.45 11.04
N SER A 24 -9.78 23.94 12.05
CA SER A 24 -9.68 25.33 12.53
C SER A 24 -8.24 25.76 12.86
N SER A 25 -7.48 24.94 13.59
CA SER A 25 -6.10 25.27 13.98
C SER A 25 -5.03 24.85 12.97
N THR A 26 -5.40 24.08 11.94
CA THR A 26 -4.47 23.62 10.90
C THR A 26 -4.70 24.36 9.59
N CYS A 27 -5.79 24.05 8.87
CA CYS A 27 -6.08 24.56 7.54
C CYS A 27 -6.61 26.00 7.56
N GLN A 28 -7.52 26.34 8.49
CA GLN A 28 -8.19 27.66 8.48
C GLN A 28 -7.31 28.82 8.94
N THR A 29 -6.11 28.52 9.43
CA THR A 29 -5.07 29.54 9.64
C THR A 29 -4.65 30.22 8.34
N CYS A 30 -4.80 29.53 7.20
CA CYS A 30 -4.45 30.01 5.85
C CYS A 30 -5.65 30.07 4.90
N HIS A 31 -6.64 29.20 5.09
CA HIS A 31 -7.80 29.07 4.19
C HIS A 31 -9.07 29.65 4.80
N ARG A 32 -9.89 30.34 3.99
CA ARG A 32 -11.14 30.98 4.43
C ARG A 32 -12.40 30.15 4.17
N ASP A 33 -12.25 28.96 3.60
CA ASP A 33 -13.36 28.03 3.37
C ASP A 33 -13.85 27.40 4.68
N SER A 34 -15.10 26.92 4.67
CA SER A 34 -15.65 26.16 5.81
C SER A 34 -14.89 24.85 6.03
N GLU A 35 -14.92 24.34 7.25
CA GLU A 35 -14.25 23.06 7.57
C GLU A 35 -14.75 21.91 6.70
N ASP A 36 -16.06 21.86 6.47
CA ASP A 36 -16.67 20.82 5.63
C ASP A 36 -16.19 20.88 4.18
N LYS A 37 -16.08 22.09 3.62
CA LYS A 37 -15.59 22.26 2.25
C LYS A 37 -14.12 21.84 2.12
N LEU A 38 -13.27 22.22 3.09
CA LEU A 38 -11.87 21.80 3.12
C LEU A 38 -11.73 20.28 3.28
N ARG A 39 -12.52 19.66 4.17
CA ARG A 39 -12.52 18.21 4.37
C ARG A 39 -12.94 17.47 3.11
N ASN A 40 -14.01 17.92 2.46
CA ASN A 40 -14.53 17.31 1.25
C ASN A 40 -13.53 17.42 0.08
N TYR A 41 -12.77 18.52 -0.01
CA TYR A 41 -11.69 18.61 -1.00
C TYR A 41 -10.62 17.54 -0.78
N VAL A 42 -10.24 17.26 0.47
CA VAL A 42 -9.27 16.18 0.75
C VAL A 42 -9.84 14.83 0.30
N TYR A 43 -11.08 14.51 0.67
CA TYR A 43 -11.71 13.25 0.28
C TYR A 43 -11.89 13.10 -1.23
N GLU A 44 -12.29 14.17 -1.94
CA GLU A 44 -12.45 14.13 -3.40
C GLU A 44 -11.15 13.71 -4.12
N TYR A 45 -10.00 14.26 -3.70
CA TYR A 45 -8.72 13.88 -4.30
C TYR A 45 -8.25 12.48 -3.87
N GLN A 46 -8.55 12.07 -2.64
CA GLN A 46 -8.29 10.72 -2.18
C GLN A 46 -9.09 9.70 -3.00
N ASP A 47 -10.38 9.94 -3.22
CA ASP A 47 -11.27 9.07 -3.97
C ASP A 47 -10.82 8.93 -5.43
N LYS A 48 -10.49 10.04 -6.10
CA LYS A 48 -9.96 10.02 -7.48
C LYS A 48 -8.68 9.20 -7.61
N ALA A 49 -7.77 9.31 -6.64
CA ALA A 49 -6.55 8.50 -6.65
C ALA A 49 -6.84 7.03 -6.31
N ASN A 50 -7.76 6.76 -5.38
CA ASN A 50 -8.16 5.42 -5.00
C ASN A 50 -8.83 4.67 -6.15
N GLU A 51 -9.62 5.33 -6.99
CA GLU A 51 -10.23 4.71 -8.18
C GLU A 51 -9.16 4.13 -9.12
N ILE A 52 -8.10 4.90 -9.42
CA ILE A 52 -6.97 4.44 -10.24
C ILE A 52 -6.24 3.30 -9.54
N ARG A 53 -5.97 3.46 -8.23
CA ARG A 53 -5.28 2.47 -7.39
C ARG A 53 -6.01 1.12 -7.41
N GLU A 54 -7.31 1.11 -7.14
CA GLU A 54 -8.12 -0.12 -7.09
C GLU A 54 -8.11 -0.85 -8.43
N ARG A 55 -8.21 -0.12 -9.55
CA ARG A 55 -8.10 -0.73 -10.87
C ARG A 55 -6.71 -1.32 -11.09
N LEU A 56 -5.67 -0.55 -10.79
CA LEU A 56 -4.28 -0.95 -10.94
C LEU A 56 -3.93 -2.19 -10.11
N GLU A 57 -4.35 -2.27 -8.85
CA GLU A 57 -4.07 -3.42 -7.98
C GLU A 57 -4.68 -4.72 -8.53
N LYS A 58 -5.93 -4.67 -9.02
CA LYS A 58 -6.60 -5.80 -9.66
C LYS A 58 -5.82 -6.27 -10.89
N GLU A 59 -5.44 -5.34 -11.76
CA GLU A 59 -4.74 -5.66 -12.99
C GLU A 59 -3.30 -6.14 -12.74
N LEU A 60 -2.61 -5.57 -11.75
CA LEU A 60 -1.24 -5.94 -11.40
C LEU A 60 -1.20 -7.34 -10.77
N ALA A 61 -2.15 -7.65 -9.89
CA ALA A 61 -2.31 -9.01 -9.34
C ALA A 61 -2.58 -10.03 -10.46
N LYS A 62 -3.48 -9.71 -11.40
CA LYS A 62 -3.73 -10.53 -12.59
C LYS A 62 -2.47 -10.75 -13.42
N THR A 63 -1.66 -9.71 -13.64
CA THR A 63 -0.40 -9.83 -14.39
C THR A 63 0.60 -10.76 -13.71
N HIS A 64 0.71 -10.72 -12.37
CA HIS A 64 1.56 -11.66 -11.62
C HIS A 64 1.09 -13.11 -11.77
N ILE A 65 -0.23 -13.34 -11.73
CA ILE A 65 -0.80 -14.67 -11.94
C ILE A 65 -0.55 -15.16 -13.37
N MET A 66 -0.72 -14.29 -14.37
CA MET A 66 -0.41 -14.61 -15.77
C MET A 66 1.07 -14.94 -15.98
N ALA A 67 1.97 -14.19 -15.32
CA ALA A 67 3.40 -14.49 -15.36
C ALA A 67 3.71 -15.86 -14.75
N LYS A 68 3.09 -16.19 -13.61
CA LYS A 68 3.21 -17.54 -13.02
C LYS A 68 2.73 -18.63 -13.99
N MET A 69 1.58 -18.44 -14.64
CA MET A 69 1.08 -19.41 -15.62
C MET A 69 2.04 -19.59 -16.80
N ALA A 70 2.68 -18.52 -17.27
CA ALA A 70 3.67 -18.62 -18.34
C ALA A 70 4.86 -19.50 -17.90
N TRP A 71 5.35 -19.31 -16.67
CA TRP A 71 6.37 -20.18 -16.09
C TRP A 71 5.93 -21.63 -15.95
N ASP A 72 4.72 -21.86 -15.44
CA ASP A 72 4.17 -23.22 -15.28
C ASP A 72 4.01 -23.95 -16.62
N ASN A 73 3.93 -23.21 -17.74
CA ASN A 73 3.81 -23.76 -19.10
C ASN A 73 5.14 -23.72 -19.89
N GLY A 74 6.27 -23.51 -19.23
CA GLY A 74 7.60 -23.68 -19.83
C GLY A 74 8.17 -22.44 -20.52
N ALA A 75 7.62 -21.24 -20.27
CA ALA A 75 8.26 -20.01 -20.72
C ALA A 75 9.69 -19.90 -20.17
N SER A 76 10.60 -19.45 -21.02
CA SER A 76 12.00 -19.24 -20.69
C SER A 76 12.25 -17.87 -20.05
N GLU A 77 13.39 -17.74 -19.35
CA GLU A 77 13.82 -16.45 -18.80
C GLU A 77 13.95 -15.35 -19.86
N LYS A 78 14.40 -15.71 -21.06
CA LYS A 78 14.55 -14.77 -22.16
C LYS A 78 13.20 -14.24 -22.63
N GLU A 79 12.17 -15.09 -22.72
CA GLU A 79 10.81 -14.66 -23.08
C GLU A 79 10.21 -13.77 -21.99
N MET A 80 10.45 -14.08 -20.72
CA MET A 80 9.86 -13.37 -19.58
C MET A 80 10.59 -12.08 -19.19
N ALA A 81 11.81 -11.83 -19.67
CA ALA A 81 12.65 -10.71 -19.25
C ALA A 81 11.93 -9.34 -19.33
N ASP A 82 11.30 -9.03 -20.45
CA ASP A 82 10.59 -7.75 -20.63
C ASP A 82 9.31 -7.67 -19.78
N VAL A 83 8.58 -8.78 -19.63
CA VAL A 83 7.40 -8.87 -18.75
C VAL A 83 7.80 -8.55 -17.32
N LEU A 84 8.85 -9.18 -16.80
CA LEU A 84 9.34 -8.96 -15.43
C LEU A 84 9.83 -7.53 -15.21
N LYS A 85 10.49 -6.93 -16.21
CA LYS A 85 10.91 -5.53 -16.16
C LYS A 85 9.70 -4.59 -16.07
N LEU A 86 8.66 -4.83 -16.86
CA LEU A 86 7.42 -4.04 -16.83
C LEU A 86 6.66 -4.21 -15.50
N ILE A 87 6.53 -5.44 -14.99
CA ILE A 87 5.95 -5.72 -13.67
C ILE A 87 6.70 -4.97 -12.58
N ARG A 88 8.04 -5.05 -12.57
CA ARG A 88 8.88 -4.31 -11.61
C ARG A 88 8.64 -2.80 -11.68
N GLN A 89 8.58 -2.24 -12.89
CA GLN A 89 8.37 -0.82 -13.10
C GLN A 89 6.97 -0.36 -12.69
N ALA A 90 5.95 -1.18 -12.93
CA ALA A 90 4.58 -0.93 -12.50
C ALA A 90 4.50 -0.97 -10.97
N GLN A 91 4.89 -2.09 -10.36
CA GLN A 91 4.78 -2.27 -8.91
C GLN A 91 5.60 -1.22 -8.13
N TRP A 92 6.78 -0.84 -8.61
CA TRP A 92 7.56 0.25 -7.99
C TRP A 92 6.78 1.57 -7.94
N ARG A 93 6.11 1.94 -9.04
CA ARG A 93 5.34 3.20 -9.13
C ARG A 93 4.09 3.15 -8.26
N TRP A 94 3.36 2.04 -8.32
CA TRP A 94 2.23 1.79 -7.43
C TRP A 94 2.64 1.94 -5.96
N ASP A 95 3.66 1.18 -5.54
CA ASP A 95 4.11 1.11 -4.15
C ASP A 95 4.63 2.47 -3.67
N TYR A 96 5.39 3.18 -4.51
CA TYR A 96 5.85 4.54 -4.19
C TYR A 96 4.71 5.49 -3.79
N VAL A 97 3.55 5.39 -4.43
CA VAL A 97 2.38 6.23 -4.11
C VAL A 97 1.66 5.71 -2.86
N VAL A 98 1.36 4.41 -2.79
CA VAL A 98 0.51 3.85 -1.72
C VAL A 98 1.24 3.65 -0.40
N ALA A 99 2.58 3.56 -0.42
CA ALA A 99 3.41 3.46 0.79
C ALA A 99 3.32 4.73 1.66
N SER A 100 2.97 5.88 1.07
CA SER A 100 2.62 7.09 1.80
C SER A 100 1.11 7.28 1.83
N HIS A 101 0.49 6.99 2.99
CA HIS A 101 -0.96 7.14 3.17
C HIS A 101 -1.48 8.58 2.97
N GLY A 102 -0.60 9.59 3.06
CA GLY A 102 -0.93 11.00 2.84
C GLY A 102 -0.56 11.52 1.45
N SER A 103 0.00 10.70 0.55
CA SER A 103 0.49 11.15 -0.76
C SER A 103 -0.59 11.81 -1.61
N THR A 104 -1.82 11.28 -1.54
CA THR A 104 -3.00 11.77 -2.25
C THR A 104 -3.53 13.11 -1.73
N PHE A 105 -3.05 13.57 -0.57
CA PHE A 105 -3.28 14.93 -0.07
C PHE A 105 -2.06 15.83 -0.29
N HIS A 106 -0.84 15.34 -0.02
CA HIS A 106 0.38 16.14 -0.14
C HIS A 106 0.74 16.47 -1.60
N ALA A 107 0.47 15.55 -2.53
CA ALA A 107 0.79 15.72 -3.95
C ALA A 107 -0.25 14.97 -4.83
N PRO A 108 -1.54 15.34 -4.78
CA PRO A 108 -2.63 14.59 -5.43
C PRO A 108 -2.42 14.34 -6.92
N VAL A 109 -2.03 15.38 -7.67
CA VAL A 109 -1.84 15.30 -9.12
C VAL A 109 -0.67 14.39 -9.48
N GLU A 110 0.43 14.46 -8.72
CA GLU A 110 1.60 13.61 -8.94
C GLU A 110 1.32 12.16 -8.57
N ALA A 111 0.59 11.92 -7.47
CA ALA A 111 0.13 10.59 -7.09
C ALA A 111 -0.71 9.95 -8.21
N GLN A 112 -1.68 10.69 -8.77
CA GLN A 112 -2.50 10.20 -9.88
C GLN A 112 -1.67 9.94 -11.15
N ARG A 113 -0.72 10.82 -11.49
CA ARG A 113 0.18 10.64 -12.64
C ARG A 113 1.04 9.38 -12.51
N ILE A 114 1.63 9.14 -11.33
CA ILE A 114 2.45 7.96 -11.07
C ILE A 114 1.59 6.68 -11.11
N LEU A 115 0.39 6.70 -10.52
CA LEU A 115 -0.55 5.57 -10.59
C LEU A 115 -0.97 5.28 -12.04
N ALA A 116 -1.25 6.30 -12.85
CA ALA A 116 -1.57 6.14 -14.27
C ALA A 116 -0.40 5.50 -15.05
N HIS A 117 0.83 5.94 -14.79
CA HIS A 117 2.03 5.33 -15.39
C HIS A 117 2.22 3.88 -14.94
N SER A 118 1.88 3.56 -13.68
CA SER A 118 1.88 2.18 -13.20
C SER A 118 0.87 1.33 -13.94
N LEU A 119 -0.35 1.84 -14.14
CA LEU A 119 -1.40 1.15 -14.87
C LEU A 119 -1.01 0.89 -16.33
N ASP A 120 -0.44 1.88 -17.03
CA ASP A 120 0.12 1.71 -18.38
C ASP A 120 1.14 0.56 -18.44
N LYS A 121 2.09 0.54 -17.51
CA LYS A 121 3.12 -0.50 -17.44
C LYS A 121 2.54 -1.88 -17.13
N THR A 122 1.54 -1.95 -16.26
CA THR A 122 0.77 -3.18 -16.01
C THR A 122 0.08 -3.69 -17.27
N MET A 123 -0.57 -2.82 -18.04
CA MET A 123 -1.24 -3.18 -19.29
C MET A 123 -0.24 -3.65 -20.35
N GLN A 124 0.91 -2.98 -20.48
CA GLN A 124 2.00 -3.42 -21.37
C GLN A 124 2.50 -4.82 -20.98
N ALA A 125 2.67 -5.09 -19.68
CA ALA A 125 3.05 -6.42 -19.19
C ALA A 125 2.00 -7.48 -19.52
N GLN A 126 0.70 -7.17 -19.36
CA GLN A 126 -0.39 -8.10 -19.73
C GLN A 126 -0.37 -8.45 -21.21
N ILE A 127 -0.19 -7.47 -22.10
CA ILE A 127 -0.10 -7.70 -23.55
C ILE A 127 1.06 -8.65 -23.88
N GLN A 128 2.23 -8.41 -23.29
CA GLN A 128 3.42 -9.23 -23.56
C GLN A 128 3.28 -10.65 -23.00
N VAL A 129 2.82 -10.81 -21.75
CA VAL A 129 2.66 -12.15 -21.16
C VAL A 129 1.54 -12.94 -21.86
N GLN A 130 0.50 -12.27 -22.36
CA GLN A 130 -0.55 -12.94 -23.14
C GLN A 130 -0.01 -13.51 -24.46
N ARG A 131 0.93 -12.80 -25.13
CA ARG A 131 1.61 -13.33 -26.33
C ARG A 131 2.46 -14.55 -26.01
N ILE A 132 3.18 -14.53 -24.88
CA ILE A 132 3.97 -15.67 -24.43
C ILE A 132 3.05 -16.86 -24.14
N LEU A 133 2.01 -16.67 -23.34
CA LEU A 133 1.01 -17.71 -23.04
C LEU A 133 0.44 -18.34 -24.32
N PHE A 134 0.09 -17.52 -25.32
CA PHE A 134 -0.38 -18.01 -26.62
C PHE A 134 0.65 -18.87 -27.36
N ASN A 135 1.92 -18.45 -27.39
CA ASN A 135 3.00 -19.22 -28.02
C ASN A 135 3.26 -20.56 -27.33
N HIS A 136 2.98 -20.64 -26.03
CA HIS A 136 3.04 -21.87 -25.22
C HIS A 136 1.72 -22.66 -25.24
N GLY A 137 0.78 -22.31 -26.14
CA GLY A 137 -0.48 -23.05 -26.34
C GLY A 137 -1.55 -22.82 -25.27
N VAL A 138 -1.35 -21.86 -24.36
CA VAL A 138 -2.31 -21.51 -23.31
C VAL A 138 -3.38 -20.58 -23.88
N LYS A 139 -4.62 -21.08 -23.98
CA LYS A 139 -5.77 -20.33 -24.51
C LYS A 139 -6.63 -19.68 -23.42
N ASP A 140 -6.77 -20.37 -22.29
CA ASP A 140 -7.61 -19.94 -21.19
C ASP A 140 -6.76 -19.42 -20.02
N ILE A 141 -7.07 -18.20 -19.56
CA ILE A 141 -6.45 -17.59 -18.38
C ILE A 141 -7.30 -17.94 -17.16
N TYR A 142 -6.76 -18.78 -16.27
CA TYR A 142 -7.40 -19.08 -15.01
C TYR A 142 -6.93 -18.11 -13.92
N LEU A 143 -7.88 -17.43 -13.26
CA LEU A 143 -7.59 -16.59 -12.10
C LEU A 143 -8.09 -17.27 -10.82
N PRO A 144 -7.21 -17.49 -9.83
CA PRO A 144 -7.62 -17.99 -8.53
C PRO A 144 -8.56 -16.99 -7.84
N ASP A 145 -9.46 -17.51 -7.02
CA ASP A 145 -10.26 -16.67 -6.15
C ASP A 145 -9.38 -16.08 -5.03
N ILE A 146 -9.09 -14.78 -5.13
CA ILE A 146 -8.32 -14.00 -4.15
C ILE A 146 -9.15 -12.85 -3.55
N THR A 147 -10.48 -13.00 -3.54
CA THR A 147 -11.43 -11.96 -3.11
C THR A 147 -11.38 -11.61 -1.63
N THR A 148 -10.67 -12.41 -0.82
CA THR A 148 -10.45 -12.13 0.60
C THR A 148 -8.97 -12.27 0.96
N LYS A 149 -8.54 -11.57 2.02
CA LYS A 149 -7.18 -11.70 2.58
C LYS A 149 -6.78 -13.16 2.79
N ALA A 150 -7.65 -13.96 3.41
CA ALA A 150 -7.37 -15.37 3.70
C ALA A 150 -7.17 -16.20 2.43
N LYS A 151 -7.99 -15.97 1.39
CA LYS A 151 -7.85 -16.67 0.11
C LYS A 151 -6.56 -16.27 -0.62
N ALA A 152 -6.23 -14.98 -0.65
CA ALA A 152 -4.99 -14.48 -1.24
C ALA A 152 -3.74 -15.05 -0.53
N GLN A 153 -3.74 -15.06 0.81
CA GLN A 153 -2.65 -15.64 1.62
C GLN A 153 -2.47 -17.14 1.35
N LYS A 154 -3.59 -17.89 1.30
CA LYS A 154 -3.56 -19.32 0.95
C LYS A 154 -3.03 -19.54 -0.46
N TYR A 155 -3.43 -18.72 -1.44
CA TYR A 155 -2.98 -18.83 -2.82
C TYR A 155 -1.46 -18.70 -2.96
N ILE A 156 -0.84 -17.77 -2.23
CA ILE A 156 0.62 -17.59 -2.24
C ILE A 156 1.37 -18.56 -1.30
N GLY A 157 0.67 -19.51 -0.68
CA GLY A 157 1.28 -20.57 0.13
C GLY A 157 1.60 -20.21 1.59
N LEU A 158 1.02 -19.14 2.15
CA LEU A 158 1.23 -18.80 3.56
C LEU A 158 0.43 -19.71 4.50
N ASP A 159 1.13 -20.37 5.44
CA ASP A 159 0.52 -21.07 6.56
C ASP A 159 0.19 -20.09 7.71
N MET A 160 -0.92 -19.38 7.56
CA MET A 160 -1.31 -18.35 8.52
C MET A 160 -1.61 -18.88 9.92
N ALA A 161 -2.00 -20.16 10.06
CA ALA A 161 -2.22 -20.75 11.38
C ALA A 161 -0.88 -20.88 12.12
N LYS A 162 0.15 -21.38 11.43
CA LYS A 162 1.51 -21.45 11.96
C LYS A 162 2.10 -20.06 12.21
N GLU A 163 1.99 -19.13 11.26
CA GLU A 163 2.53 -17.77 11.44
C GLU A 163 1.91 -17.04 12.64
N ASN A 164 0.58 -17.13 12.80
CA ASN A 164 -0.11 -16.51 13.93
C ASN A 164 0.30 -17.18 15.25
N SER A 165 0.34 -18.52 15.30
CA SER A 165 0.76 -19.26 16.49
C SER A 165 2.20 -18.92 16.90
N ASN A 166 3.13 -18.84 15.94
CA ASN A 166 4.50 -18.43 16.16
C ASN A 166 4.57 -17.00 16.74
N LYS A 167 3.80 -16.07 16.16
CA LYS A 167 3.79 -14.68 16.63
C LYS A 167 3.19 -14.56 18.03
N GLU A 168 2.09 -15.26 18.31
CA GLU A 168 1.48 -15.32 19.65
C GLU A 168 2.44 -15.90 20.69
N ASN A 169 3.13 -16.98 20.34
CA ASN A 169 4.14 -17.60 21.21
C ASN A 169 5.28 -16.61 21.52
N TRP A 170 5.77 -15.88 20.52
CA TRP A 170 6.79 -14.83 20.72
C TRP A 170 6.27 -13.68 21.60
N ILE A 171 5.03 -13.21 21.40
CA ILE A 171 4.41 -12.17 22.23
C ILE A 171 4.26 -12.62 23.67
N LYS A 172 3.90 -13.89 23.91
CA LYS A 172 3.72 -14.43 25.26
C LYS A 172 5.05 -14.70 25.98
N ASN A 173 6.07 -15.16 25.26
CA ASN A 173 7.27 -15.74 25.89
C ASN A 173 8.55 -14.92 25.71
N THR A 174 8.65 -14.09 24.67
CA THR A 174 9.85 -13.29 24.37
C THR A 174 9.66 -11.83 24.74
N LEU A 175 8.54 -11.22 24.33
CA LEU A 175 8.28 -9.80 24.58
C LEU A 175 8.33 -9.44 26.08
N PRO A 176 7.73 -10.19 27.02
CA PRO A 176 7.78 -9.84 28.43
C PRO A 176 9.20 -9.88 28.99
N LYS A 177 10.04 -10.83 28.54
CA LYS A 177 11.45 -10.92 28.95
C LYS A 177 12.24 -9.70 28.49
N TRP A 178 12.00 -9.22 27.27
CA TRP A 178 12.62 -8.00 26.75
C TRP A 178 12.19 -6.77 27.55
N LEU A 179 10.89 -6.68 27.89
CA LEU A 179 10.37 -5.59 28.71
C LEU A 179 10.97 -5.62 30.13
N GLU A 180 11.08 -6.80 30.73
CA GLU A 180 11.69 -6.99 32.05
C GLU A 180 13.17 -6.60 32.04
N ASP A 181 13.95 -7.05 31.05
CA ASP A 181 15.36 -6.67 30.92
C ASP A 181 15.54 -5.17 30.69
N ALA A 182 14.70 -4.57 29.84
CA ALA A 182 14.71 -3.12 29.63
C ALA A 182 14.39 -2.34 30.92
N LYS A 183 13.45 -2.82 31.74
CA LYS A 183 13.13 -2.25 33.06
C LYS A 183 14.26 -2.44 34.08
N LYS A 184 14.94 -3.59 34.07
CA LYS A 184 16.09 -3.89 34.96
C LYS A 184 17.29 -3.02 34.64
N THR A 185 17.57 -2.83 33.35
CA THR A 185 18.72 -2.05 32.87
C THR A 185 18.44 -0.54 32.78
N GLY A 186 17.24 -0.10 33.19
CA GLY A 186 16.86 1.33 33.20
C GLY A 186 16.61 1.94 31.82
N LYS A 187 16.49 1.12 30.76
CA LYS A 187 16.16 1.55 29.40
C LYS A 187 14.66 1.79 29.18
N LEU A 188 13.83 1.22 30.02
CA LEU A 188 12.39 1.42 30.04
C LEU A 188 11.94 1.79 31.45
N SER A 189 11.03 2.77 31.55
CA SER A 189 10.39 3.16 32.81
C SER A 189 9.78 1.94 33.51
N LYS A 190 9.84 1.91 34.85
CA LYS A 190 9.24 0.83 35.64
C LYS A 190 7.73 0.95 35.75
N GLU A 191 7.18 2.15 35.54
CA GLU A 191 5.74 2.44 35.50
C GLU A 191 5.02 1.70 34.37
#